data_AF-A0A8D2M405-F1
#
_entry.id   AF-A0A8D2M405-F1
#
_cell.length_a   1.000
_cell.length_b   1.000
_cell.length_c   1.000
_cell.angle_alpha   90.00
_cell.angle_beta   90.00
_cell.angle_gamma   90.00
#
_symmetry.space_group_name_H-M   'P 1'
#
loop_
_entity.id
_entity.type
_entity.pdbx_description
1 polymer ?
#
loop_
_entity_poly.entity_id
_entity_poly.type
_entity_poly.pdbx_seq_one_letter_code
_entity_poly.pdbx_strand_id
1 'polypeptide(L)'
;MAMSVTVILGAHHISSQEPSQQEIPVEKWVIHPQYSRKGYKNDIMLLKINEYVQCISIAKANEHVRAGDLCTVSGWGRTSLYPPPSDVLREVELKVQKEKICQQVFLYYQPHSMICVGDENNKKASYKVSVVLGCKLGKRLGLEIQISSEVKAKGQQNEPRPSE
;
A
#
# COMPACT_ATOMS: atom_id res chain seq x y z
N MET A 1 -10.98 -25.16 13.03
CA MET A 1 -9.89 -24.96 12.05
C MET A 1 -9.09 -23.76 12.49
N ALA A 2 -7.78 -23.89 12.72
CA ALA A 2 -6.93 -22.74 13.00
C ALA A 2 -6.64 -22.00 11.69
N MET A 3 -6.83 -20.68 11.66
CA MET A 3 -6.38 -19.88 10.52
C MET A 3 -4.87 -19.68 10.66
N SER A 4 -4.10 -20.19 9.70
CA SER A 4 -2.68 -19.91 9.56
C SER A 4 -2.47 -18.79 8.54
N VAL A 5 -1.66 -17.79 8.90
CA VAL A 5 -1.26 -16.71 8.00
C VAL A 5 0.24 -16.82 7.75
N THR A 6 0.66 -16.69 6.50
CA THR A 6 2.07 -16.69 6.08
C THR A 6 2.38 -15.38 5.38
N VAL A 7 3.53 -14.79 5.69
CA VAL A 7 4.06 -13.61 5.01
C VAL A 7 5.13 -14.08 4.01
N ILE A 8 5.01 -13.64 2.77
CA ILE A 8 6.02 -13.85 1.73
C ILE A 8 6.81 -12.55 1.57
N LEU A 9 8.12 -12.60 1.81
CA LEU A 9 9.04 -11.47 1.62
C LEU A 9 9.98 -11.73 0.46
N GLY A 10 10.56 -10.68 -0.11
CA GLY A 10 11.57 -10.80 -1.18
C GLY A 10 11.05 -11.37 -2.50
N ALA A 11 9.73 -11.40 -2.71
CA ALA A 11 9.12 -11.80 -3.97
C ALA A 11 9.19 -10.66 -5.00
N HIS A 12 9.39 -11.04 -6.27
CA HIS A 12 9.13 -10.25 -7.46
C HIS A 12 8.01 -10.93 -8.29
N HIS A 13 8.11 -12.23 -8.55
CA HIS A 13 7.03 -13.08 -9.06
C HIS A 13 6.37 -13.86 -7.92
N ILE A 14 5.15 -13.50 -7.55
CA ILE A 14 4.51 -14.05 -6.34
C ILE A 14 4.19 -15.55 -6.43
N SER A 15 4.01 -16.09 -7.63
CA SER A 15 3.77 -17.53 -7.84
C SER A 15 5.03 -18.36 -8.11
N SER A 16 6.16 -17.72 -8.38
CA SER A 16 7.41 -18.42 -8.68
C SER A 16 8.26 -18.56 -7.44
N GLN A 17 9.05 -19.64 -7.36
CA GLN A 17 10.02 -19.81 -6.30
C GLN A 17 11.31 -19.05 -6.64
N GLU A 18 11.52 -17.91 -6.00
CA GLU A 18 12.71 -17.07 -6.21
C GLU A 18 13.70 -17.23 -5.05
N PRO A 19 15.03 -17.21 -5.28
CA PRO A 19 16.02 -17.35 -4.20
C PRO A 19 15.94 -16.26 -3.12
N SER A 20 15.40 -15.10 -3.48
CA SER A 20 15.17 -13.98 -2.56
C SER A 20 13.93 -14.17 -1.68
N GLN A 21 13.06 -15.12 -2.00
CA GLN A 21 11.80 -15.31 -1.29
C GLN A 21 11.98 -15.99 0.06
N GLN A 22 11.23 -15.48 1.04
CA GLN A 22 11.13 -16.07 2.37
C GLN A 22 9.65 -16.21 2.73
N GLU A 23 9.23 -17.42 3.06
CA GLU A 23 7.89 -17.71 3.57
C GLU A 23 7.94 -17.86 5.09
N ILE A 24 7.29 -16.94 5.80
CA ILE A 24 7.41 -16.84 7.25
C ILE A 24 6.02 -16.95 7.88
N PRO A 25 5.76 -17.95 8.73
CA PRO A 25 4.50 -18.07 9.44
C PRO A 25 4.33 -16.93 10.45
N VAL A 26 3.12 -16.37 10.51
CA VAL A 26 2.75 -15.35 11.49
C VAL A 26 2.51 -16.01 12.85
N GLU A 27 3.20 -15.54 13.88
CA GLU A 27 3.00 -15.99 15.26
C GLU A 27 1.73 -15.38 15.86
N LYS A 28 1.52 -14.08 15.62
CA LYS A 28 0.41 -13.31 16.18
C LYS A 28 0.03 -12.16 15.26
N TRP A 29 -1.26 -11.87 15.17
CA TRP A 29 -1.75 -10.65 14.54
C TRP A 29 -2.51 -9.79 15.57
N VAL A 30 -2.36 -8.47 15.47
CA VAL A 30 -3.01 -7.49 16.34
C VAL A 30 -3.72 -6.46 15.48
N ILE A 31 -5.05 -6.50 15.47
CA ILE A 31 -5.88 -5.52 14.77
C ILE A 31 -6.00 -4.27 15.64
N HIS A 32 -6.03 -3.09 15.02
CA HIS A 32 -6.25 -1.85 15.76
C HIS A 32 -7.58 -1.92 16.56
N PRO A 33 -7.58 -1.62 17.89
CA PRO A 33 -8.76 -1.82 18.74
C PRO A 33 -9.95 -0.94 18.34
N GLN A 34 -9.69 0.17 17.66
CA GLN A 34 -10.71 1.07 17.13
C GLN A 34 -10.90 0.93 15.61
N TYR A 35 -10.52 -0.21 15.02
CA TYR A 35 -10.81 -0.49 13.61
C TYR A 35 -12.31 -0.45 13.35
N SER A 36 -12.74 0.25 12.31
CA SER A 36 -14.12 0.24 11.84
C SER A 36 -14.16 -0.07 10.36
N ARG A 37 -14.79 -1.20 10.02
CA ARG A 37 -15.11 -1.56 8.63
C ARG A 37 -15.98 -0.51 7.96
N LYS A 38 -16.90 0.12 8.70
CA LYS A 38 -17.69 1.24 8.18
C LYS A 38 -16.79 2.47 8.08
N GLY A 39 -16.45 2.85 6.85
CA GLY A 39 -15.60 3.99 6.56
C GLY A 39 -14.10 3.77 6.76
N TYR A 40 -13.66 2.51 6.91
CA TYR A 40 -12.23 2.12 6.96
C TYR A 40 -11.40 2.90 7.97
N LYS A 41 -11.99 3.20 9.14
CA LYS A 41 -11.29 3.95 10.19
C LYS A 41 -10.25 3.04 10.84
N ASN A 42 -9.04 3.57 11.03
CA ASN A 42 -7.92 2.87 11.65
C ASN A 42 -7.64 1.50 11.00
N ASP A 43 -7.62 1.47 9.66
CA ASP A 43 -7.38 0.28 8.85
C ASP A 43 -5.89 -0.12 8.90
N ILE A 44 -5.48 -0.62 10.06
CA ILE A 44 -4.11 -1.05 10.35
C ILE A 44 -4.12 -2.30 11.24
N MET A 45 -3.21 -3.22 10.93
CA MET A 45 -2.98 -4.45 11.67
C MET A 45 -1.47 -4.71 11.73
N LEU A 46 -0.99 -5.19 12.87
CA LEU A 46 0.40 -5.60 13.06
C LEU A 46 0.50 -7.12 13.02
N LEU A 47 1.51 -7.63 12.29
CA LEU A 47 1.86 -9.04 12.25
C LEU A 47 3.19 -9.24 12.98
N LYS A 48 3.21 -10.16 13.94
CA LYS A 48 4.43 -10.61 14.63
C LYS A 48 4.97 -11.84 13.91
N ILE A 49 6.23 -11.75 13.50
CA ILE A 49 7.02 -12.83 12.94
C ILE A 49 8.28 -13.04 13.81
N ASN A 50 8.90 -14.20 13.73
CA ASN A 50 10.10 -14.55 14.52
C ASN A 50 11.38 -14.64 13.68
N GLU A 51 11.40 -13.94 12.55
CA GLU A 51 12.55 -13.94 11.63
C GLU A 51 13.12 -12.52 11.48
N TYR A 52 14.42 -12.45 11.18
CA TYR A 52 15.10 -11.20 10.89
C TYR A 52 14.88 -10.80 9.43
N VAL A 53 14.29 -9.63 9.22
CA VAL A 53 13.93 -9.13 7.89
C VAL A 53 14.46 -7.71 7.71
N GLN A 54 14.73 -7.32 6.47
CA GLN A 54 15.09 -5.94 6.19
C GLN A 54 13.87 -5.03 6.35
N CYS A 55 13.95 -4.11 7.31
CA CYS A 55 12.88 -3.16 7.58
C CYS A 55 12.98 -1.92 6.71
N ILE A 56 11.81 -1.33 6.42
CA ILE A 56 11.67 0.00 5.83
C ILE A 56 11.49 1.06 6.92
N SER A 57 11.86 2.30 6.62
CA SER A 57 11.69 3.43 7.53
C SER A 57 10.24 3.87 7.62
N ILE A 58 9.67 3.80 8.82
CA ILE A 58 8.32 4.29 9.12
C ILE A 58 8.39 5.81 9.38
N ALA A 59 7.38 6.54 8.91
CA ALA A 59 7.20 7.96 9.20
C ALA A 59 7.18 8.23 10.72
N LYS A 60 7.70 9.39 11.12
CA LYS A 60 7.64 9.82 12.53
C LYS A 60 6.22 10.18 12.93
N ALA A 61 5.96 10.17 14.24
CA ALA A 61 4.70 10.67 14.77
C ALA A 61 4.45 12.11 14.31
N ASN A 62 3.26 12.36 13.75
CA ASN A 62 2.83 13.65 13.19
C ASN A 62 3.71 14.16 12.02
N GLU A 63 4.46 13.28 11.36
CA GLU A 63 5.09 13.60 10.08
C GLU A 63 4.03 13.54 8.98
N HIS A 64 3.93 14.60 8.19
CA HIS A 64 2.88 14.75 7.18
C HIS A 64 3.47 15.01 5.80
N VAL A 65 2.96 14.29 4.81
CA VAL A 65 3.16 14.59 3.39
C VAL A 65 2.35 15.81 2.97
N ARG A 66 2.83 16.52 1.96
CA ARG A 66 2.17 17.71 1.40
C ARG A 66 1.56 17.38 0.06
N ALA A 67 0.49 18.10 -0.30
CA ALA A 67 -0.09 17.99 -1.64
C ALA A 67 0.98 18.28 -2.71
N GLY A 68 1.09 17.37 -3.69
CA GLY A 68 2.11 17.40 -4.72
C GLY A 68 3.35 16.54 -4.43
N ASP A 69 3.56 16.09 -3.19
CA ASP A 69 4.63 15.13 -2.88
C ASP A 69 4.42 13.83 -3.67
N LEU A 70 5.53 13.21 -4.09
CA LEU A 70 5.52 11.98 -4.86
C LEU A 70 5.54 10.76 -3.93
N CYS A 71 4.65 9.82 -4.21
CA CYS A 71 4.57 8.54 -3.53
C CYS A 71 4.60 7.40 -4.54
N THR A 72 5.34 6.36 -4.21
CA THR A 72 5.36 5.10 -4.93
C THR A 72 4.37 4.14 -4.27
N VAL A 73 3.44 3.61 -5.07
CA VAL A 73 2.54 2.53 -4.70
C VAL A 73 3.06 1.26 -5.37
N SER A 74 3.27 0.21 -4.59
CA SER A 74 3.75 -1.09 -5.10
C SER A 74 2.89 -2.25 -4.66
N GLY A 75 2.71 -3.26 -5.52
CA GLY A 75 2.01 -4.50 -5.17
C GLY A 75 1.71 -5.41 -6.36
N TRP A 76 1.14 -6.58 -6.05
CA TRP A 76 0.69 -7.61 -6.99
C TRP A 76 -0.82 -7.54 -7.29
N GLY A 77 -1.45 -6.40 -6.97
CA GLY A 77 -2.88 -6.20 -7.13
C GLY A 77 -3.34 -6.19 -8.59
N ARG A 78 -4.65 -6.00 -8.78
CA ARG A 78 -5.20 -5.80 -10.12
C ARG A 78 -4.68 -4.50 -10.71
N THR A 79 -4.53 -4.47 -12.04
CA THR A 79 -4.15 -3.27 -12.79
C THR A 79 -5.31 -2.65 -13.56
N SER A 80 -6.44 -3.36 -13.66
CA SER A 80 -7.73 -2.85 -14.16
C SER A 80 -8.90 -3.75 -13.73
N LEU A 81 -10.12 -3.41 -14.15
CA LEU A 81 -11.36 -4.11 -13.78
C LEU A 81 -11.37 -5.61 -14.13
N TYR A 82 -10.86 -5.95 -15.31
CA TYR A 82 -11.05 -7.25 -15.94
C TYR A 82 -9.91 -8.26 -15.77
N PRO A 83 -8.62 -7.91 -15.91
CA PRO A 83 -7.55 -8.91 -15.78
C PRO A 83 -7.40 -9.37 -14.32
N PRO A 84 -6.86 -10.58 -14.12
CA PRO A 84 -6.50 -11.06 -12.79
C PRO A 84 -5.42 -10.16 -12.12
N PRO A 85 -5.19 -10.32 -10.81
CA PRO A 85 -4.04 -9.72 -10.14
C PRO A 85 -2.72 -10.02 -10.87
N SER A 86 -1.76 -9.11 -10.77
CA SER A 86 -0.46 -9.25 -11.44
C SER A 86 0.39 -10.28 -10.70
N ASP A 87 0.95 -11.25 -11.43
CA ASP A 87 1.93 -12.18 -10.85
C ASP A 87 3.27 -11.49 -10.54
N VAL A 88 3.61 -10.47 -11.32
CA VAL A 88 4.82 -9.66 -11.17
C VAL A 88 4.55 -8.45 -10.30
N LEU A 89 5.49 -8.09 -9.43
CA LEU A 89 5.44 -6.87 -8.62
C LEU A 89 5.45 -5.64 -9.53
N ARG A 90 4.43 -4.80 -9.37
CA ARG A 90 4.32 -3.55 -10.11
C ARG A 90 4.41 -2.37 -9.18
N GLU A 91 4.80 -1.24 -9.75
CA GLU A 91 4.79 0.02 -9.05
C GLU A 91 4.28 1.17 -9.91
N VAL A 92 3.85 2.23 -9.23
CA VAL A 92 3.40 3.46 -9.86
C VAL A 92 3.72 4.64 -8.97
N GLU A 93 4.24 5.71 -9.56
CA GLU A 93 4.43 6.98 -8.88
C GLU A 93 3.14 7.83 -9.00
N LEU A 94 2.65 8.32 -7.87
CA LEU A 94 1.43 9.11 -7.74
C LEU A 94 1.70 10.34 -6.87
N LYS A 95 0.89 11.38 -7.03
CA LYS A 95 0.99 12.61 -6.22
C LYS A 95 -0.02 12.62 -5.10
N VAL A 96 0.40 13.09 -3.94
CA VAL A 96 -0.51 13.42 -2.83
C VAL A 96 -1.49 14.49 -3.28
N GLN A 97 -2.77 14.22 -3.08
CA GLN A 97 -3.86 15.09 -3.49
C GLN A 97 -4.19 16.13 -2.42
N LYS A 98 -4.81 17.24 -2.84
CA LYS A 98 -5.31 18.23 -1.87
C LYS A 98 -6.43 17.64 -1.06
N GLU A 99 -6.44 17.89 0.24
CA GLU A 99 -7.45 17.39 1.18
C GLU A 99 -8.89 17.63 0.70
N LYS A 100 -9.17 18.85 0.19
CA LYS A 100 -10.49 19.23 -0.35
C LYS A 100 -10.95 18.31 -1.50
N ILE A 101 -10.03 17.91 -2.38
CA ILE A 101 -10.33 16.99 -3.49
C ILE A 101 -10.70 15.63 -2.91
N CYS A 102 -9.94 15.16 -1.92
CA CYS A 102 -10.16 13.87 -1.27
C CYS A 102 -11.52 13.81 -0.57
N GLN A 103 -11.89 14.87 0.16
CA GLN A 103 -13.19 15.00 0.81
C GLN A 103 -14.37 15.01 -0.18
N GLN A 104 -14.18 15.58 -1.37
CA GLN A 104 -15.21 15.59 -2.42
C GLN A 104 -15.39 14.21 -3.08
N VAL A 105 -14.31 13.44 -3.21
CA VAL A 105 -14.33 12.15 -3.91
C VAL A 105 -14.72 10.99 -2.97
N PHE A 106 -14.30 11.05 -1.71
CA PHE A 106 -14.42 9.95 -0.75
C PHE A 106 -15.28 10.34 0.45
N LEU A 107 -16.45 9.71 0.56
CA LEU A 107 -17.45 9.98 1.59
C LEU A 107 -16.92 9.85 3.03
N TYR A 108 -16.00 8.92 3.28
CA TYR A 108 -15.47 8.61 4.61
C TYR A 108 -14.02 9.05 4.81
N TYR A 109 -13.51 9.94 3.97
CA TYR A 109 -12.12 10.40 4.09
C TYR A 109 -11.86 11.10 5.43
N GLN A 110 -10.77 10.71 6.08
CA GLN A 110 -10.33 11.26 7.37
C GLN A 110 -8.90 11.81 7.23
N PRO A 111 -8.71 13.14 7.17
CA PRO A 111 -7.40 13.73 6.85
C PRO A 111 -6.30 13.43 7.86
N HIS A 112 -6.66 13.14 9.12
CA HIS A 112 -5.72 12.82 10.18
C HIS A 112 -5.25 11.36 10.17
N SER A 113 -5.89 10.48 9.40
CA SER A 113 -5.59 9.04 9.37
C SER A 113 -5.55 8.44 7.97
N MET A 114 -5.70 9.27 6.91
CA MET A 114 -5.76 8.83 5.52
C MET A 114 -5.03 9.81 4.61
N ILE A 115 -4.17 9.29 3.74
CA ILE A 115 -3.63 9.99 2.58
C ILE A 115 -4.41 9.55 1.34
N CYS A 116 -4.65 10.48 0.42
CA CYS A 116 -5.12 10.14 -0.91
C CYS A 116 -4.11 10.60 -1.96
N VAL A 117 -3.80 9.69 -2.88
CA VAL A 117 -2.84 9.88 -3.96
C VAL A 117 -3.50 9.62 -5.31
N GLY A 118 -3.01 10.28 -6.35
CA GLY A 118 -3.50 10.11 -7.71
C GLY A 118 -2.64 10.85 -8.73
N ASP A 119 -2.88 10.57 -10.00
CA ASP A 119 -2.29 11.31 -11.13
C ASP A 119 -3.43 11.89 -11.98
N GLU A 120 -3.67 13.20 -11.82
CA GLU A 120 -4.69 13.94 -12.57
C GLU A 120 -4.39 14.01 -14.07
N ASN A 121 -3.12 13.87 -14.47
CA ASN A 121 -2.69 14.06 -15.85
C ASN A 121 -2.70 12.75 -16.65
N ASN A 122 -2.25 11.64 -16.05
CA ASN A 122 -2.10 10.37 -16.76
C ASN A 122 -3.16 9.31 -16.41
N LYS A 123 -4.17 9.65 -15.59
CA LYS A 123 -5.22 8.73 -15.12
C LYS A 123 -4.69 7.44 -14.46
N LYS A 124 -3.43 7.44 -14.01
CA LYS A 124 -2.82 6.34 -13.29
C LYS A 124 -3.38 6.29 -11.87
N ALA A 125 -3.73 5.09 -11.41
CA ALA A 125 -4.23 4.89 -10.06
C ALA A 125 -4.00 3.45 -9.59
N SER A 126 -3.92 3.28 -8.27
CA SER A 126 -3.88 1.96 -7.65
C SER A 126 -5.26 1.30 -7.70
N TYR A 127 -5.30 0.01 -8.02
CA TYR A 127 -6.52 -0.81 -7.92
C TYR A 127 -6.43 -1.68 -6.66
N LYS A 128 -7.58 -1.90 -6.02
CA LYS A 128 -7.76 -2.68 -4.78
C LYS A 128 -6.85 -3.93 -4.71
N VAL A 129 -6.03 -4.02 -3.64
CA VAL A 129 -5.36 -5.18 -2.98
C VAL A 129 -4.13 -4.65 -2.18
N SER A 130 -3.50 -5.48 -1.32
CA SER A 130 -2.30 -5.20 -0.51
C SER A 130 -1.26 -4.37 -1.27
N VAL A 131 -1.14 -3.12 -0.86
CA VAL A 131 -0.26 -2.11 -1.46
C VAL A 131 0.70 -1.64 -0.39
N VAL A 132 1.96 -1.49 -0.76
CA VAL A 132 2.92 -0.70 0.01
C VAL A 132 2.94 0.70 -0.58
N LEU A 133 2.63 1.71 0.24
CA LEU A 133 2.72 3.11 -0.12
C LEU A 133 3.96 3.73 0.52
N GLY A 134 4.88 4.24 -0.28
CA GLY A 134 6.04 4.99 0.21
C GLY A 134 6.09 6.39 -0.37
N CYS A 135 6.23 7.41 0.46
CA CYS A 135 6.23 8.80 0.03
C CYS A 135 7.60 9.46 0.23
N LYS A 136 7.98 10.34 -0.70
CA LYS A 136 9.15 11.21 -0.55
C LYS A 136 8.74 12.48 0.20
N LEU A 137 9.23 12.64 1.42
CA LEU A 137 9.12 13.85 2.24
C LEU A 137 10.37 14.71 2.01
N GLY A 138 10.33 15.58 1.00
CA GLY A 138 11.50 16.39 0.61
C GLY A 138 12.67 15.51 0.14
N LYS A 139 13.86 15.63 0.79
CA LYS A 139 15.04 14.77 0.50
C LYS A 139 15.04 13.43 1.25
N ARG A 140 13.99 13.10 2.01
CA ARG A 140 13.91 11.87 2.81
C ARG A 140 12.72 11.02 2.37
N LEU A 141 12.92 9.71 2.26
CA LEU A 141 11.82 8.76 2.08
C LEU A 141 11.19 8.50 3.44
N GLY A 142 9.90 8.74 3.60
CA GLY A 142 9.13 8.24 4.74
C GLY A 142 8.01 7.34 4.22
N LEU A 143 7.99 6.09 4.67
CA LEU A 143 6.88 5.20 4.37
C LEU A 143 5.78 5.41 5.41
N GLU A 144 4.59 5.72 4.91
CA GLU A 144 3.35 5.51 5.64
C GLU A 144 2.75 4.21 5.11
N ILE A 145 2.90 3.13 5.88
CA ILE A 145 2.28 1.84 5.54
C ILE A 145 0.78 1.98 5.80
N GLN A 146 0.05 2.49 4.80
CA GLN A 146 -1.40 2.36 4.76
C GLN A 146 -1.72 1.05 4.07
N ILE A 147 -2.26 0.10 4.83
CA ILE A 147 -2.99 -1.03 4.24
C ILE A 147 -4.31 -0.43 3.71
N SER A 148 -4.25 0.18 2.53
CA SER A 148 -5.44 0.79 1.94
C SER A 148 -6.37 -0.32 1.43
N SER A 149 -7.53 -0.44 2.07
CA SER A 149 -8.60 -1.33 1.61
C SER A 149 -9.28 -0.84 0.33
N GLU A 150 -9.19 0.45 -0.01
CA GLU A 150 -9.83 1.02 -1.21
C GLU A 150 -9.09 2.25 -1.79
N VAL A 151 -8.57 2.09 -3.01
CA VAL A 151 -8.34 3.19 -3.94
C VAL A 151 -9.33 3.02 -5.10
N LYS A 152 -10.21 4.01 -5.30
CA LYS A 152 -11.19 3.99 -6.41
C LYS A 152 -10.53 4.59 -7.65
N ALA A 153 -10.16 3.72 -8.59
CA ALA A 153 -9.47 4.09 -9.82
C ALA A 153 -10.38 4.01 -11.06
N LYS A 154 -10.30 5.02 -11.94
CA LYS A 154 -10.71 4.92 -13.35
C LYS A 154 -9.48 4.57 -14.21
N GLY A 155 -9.25 3.27 -14.41
CA GLY A 155 -8.53 2.66 -15.54
C GLY A 155 -7.11 3.13 -15.96
N GLN A 156 -6.17 2.17 -15.88
CA GLN A 156 -5.02 1.85 -16.77
C GLN A 156 -3.56 2.19 -16.39
N GLN A 157 -2.73 1.17 -16.72
CA GLN A 157 -1.27 0.97 -16.90
C GLN A 157 -0.28 1.42 -15.82
N ASN A 158 0.16 0.42 -15.03
CA ASN A 158 1.34 0.44 -14.14
C ASN A 158 2.50 -0.34 -14.78
N GLU A 159 3.73 0.09 -14.54
CA GLU A 159 4.94 -0.55 -15.09
C GLU A 159 5.42 -1.70 -14.19
N PRO A 160 6.02 -2.76 -14.75
CA PRO A 160 6.74 -3.77 -13.96
C PRO A 160 7.93 -3.11 -13.25
N ARG A 161 8.13 -3.41 -11.97
CA ARG A 161 9.39 -3.03 -11.30
C ARG A 161 10.53 -3.85 -11.92
N PRO A 162 11.73 -3.30 -12.15
CA PRO A 162 12.90 -4.11 -12.51
C PRO A 162 13.24 -5.11 -11.39
N SER A 163 13.66 -6.33 -11.76
CA SER A 163 14.27 -7.26 -10.81
C SER A 163 15.66 -6.74 -10.42
N GLU A 164 15.88 -6.45 -9.14
CA GLU A 164 17.21 -6.14 -8.58
C GLU A 164 18.07 -7.39 -8.39
#